data_AF-A0A7R9VBS8-F1
#
_entry.id   AF-A0A7R9VBS8-F1
#
_cell.length_a   1.000
_cell.length_b   1.000
_cell.length_c   1.000
_cell.angle_alpha   90.00
_cell.angle_beta   90.00
_cell.angle_gamma   90.00
#
_symmetry.space_group_name_H-M   'P 1'
#
loop_
_entity.id
_entity.type
_entity.pdbx_description
1 polymer ?
#
loop_
_entity_poly.entity_id
_entity_poly.type
_entity_poly.pdbx_seq_one_letter_code
_entity_poly.pdbx_strand_id
1 'polypeptide(L)'
;MAAAPTSARRKGSRQARSSGMPSFLSHEELNGLKHYQYKSGGYTVLDDLHNPVWNWAVEQLPMWLAPNLITLIASGCVAAAYALNTLYLPDFTGEAPGWVYLLTALSVVAYVNLDCMDGKQARRTGSSSPLGQLFDHGCDALVLHMMLGNIAASLGISVSLKMAFGCMGILFPWILAQWEEYHTGVMMYGTRLYGVLEANYSICIVHLASWALGPKVWAVTLPMPFVGGVTLADASLLVVGMAGMAQAVHNVARVMHPGAASLPAHEAGNKQLGRPAAMRHLLGLLAVLVLGALLLHQADGCDALYARLAFSVFGFLYALMATRLIISHMCKEPLPLPWLPILLLVAAVSGGMLRGTAVPLPSFLAAWAPDAGDVAMVLVATAVVGCYSVYILSIIEQICGFLGIRVLTITPRPPRK
;
A
#
# COMPACT_ATOMS: atom_id res chain seq x y z
N MET A 1 42.41 -36.00 44.39
CA MET A 1 43.02 -34.82 43.74
C MET A 1 43.15 -35.11 42.25
N ALA A 2 42.67 -34.18 41.42
CA ALA A 2 42.76 -34.07 39.95
C ALA A 2 42.04 -35.14 39.09
N ALA A 3 41.41 -34.83 37.96
CA ALA A 3 40.79 -33.63 37.38
C ALA A 3 40.00 -34.13 36.15
N ALA A 4 38.74 -33.74 35.99
CA ALA A 4 37.94 -34.01 34.79
C ALA A 4 38.15 -32.90 33.73
N PRO A 5 38.00 -33.19 32.42
CA PRO A 5 38.28 -32.21 31.38
C PRO A 5 37.21 -31.13 31.31
N THR A 6 37.66 -29.89 31.23
CA THR A 6 36.88 -28.66 31.08
C THR A 6 36.07 -28.63 29.79
N SER A 7 34.79 -28.26 29.92
CA SER A 7 33.83 -28.07 28.83
C SER A 7 34.21 -26.91 27.90
N ALA A 8 34.00 -27.14 26.60
CA ALA A 8 34.19 -26.16 25.55
C ALA A 8 33.24 -24.97 25.74
N ARG A 9 33.82 -23.78 25.90
CA ARG A 9 33.14 -22.50 26.05
C ARG A 9 32.36 -22.17 24.77
N ARG A 10 31.04 -22.30 24.82
CA ARG A 10 30.08 -21.88 23.79
C ARG A 10 30.32 -20.38 23.53
N LYS A 11 30.82 -20.02 22.33
CA LYS A 11 30.96 -18.63 21.90
C LYS A 11 29.56 -18.02 21.81
N GLY A 12 29.23 -17.14 22.76
CA GLY A 12 28.04 -16.31 22.72
C GLY A 12 28.04 -15.50 21.43
N SER A 13 26.93 -15.56 20.71
CA SER A 13 26.61 -14.65 19.61
C SER A 13 26.74 -13.21 20.11
N ARG A 14 27.46 -12.37 19.36
CA ARG A 14 27.37 -10.92 19.51
C ARG A 14 25.92 -10.53 19.25
N GLN A 15 25.14 -10.36 20.31
CA GLN A 15 23.88 -9.65 20.26
C GLN A 15 24.17 -8.26 19.70
N ALA A 16 23.67 -7.97 18.50
CA ALA A 16 23.66 -6.62 17.96
C ALA A 16 23.02 -5.72 19.01
N ARG A 17 23.67 -4.59 19.33
CA ARG A 17 23.15 -3.59 20.25
C ARG A 17 21.69 -3.31 19.87
N SER A 18 20.76 -3.57 20.78
CA SER A 18 19.35 -3.27 20.55
C SER A 18 19.25 -1.76 20.34
N SER A 19 18.85 -1.35 19.14
CA SER A 19 18.18 -0.07 18.98
C SER A 19 17.04 -0.01 20.01
N GLY A 20 16.75 1.16 20.55
CA GLY A 20 15.65 1.33 21.52
C GLY A 20 14.25 1.05 20.92
N MET A 21 14.17 0.48 19.72
CA MET A 21 12.93 0.19 19.00
C MET A 21 12.38 -1.20 19.38
N PRO A 22 11.05 -1.36 19.41
CA PRO A 22 10.42 -2.66 19.68
C PRO A 22 10.79 -3.72 18.64
N SER A 23 10.98 -4.97 19.08
CA SER A 23 11.15 -6.13 18.20
C SER A 23 9.79 -6.63 17.74
N PHE A 24 9.61 -6.84 16.43
CA PHE A 24 8.35 -7.33 15.85
C PHE A 24 8.53 -8.64 15.08
N LEU A 25 9.75 -8.96 14.67
CA LEU A 25 10.12 -10.22 14.02
C LEU A 25 10.98 -11.03 14.99
N SER A 26 10.59 -12.28 15.18
CA SER A 26 11.37 -13.30 15.84
C SER A 26 12.56 -13.73 14.99
N HIS A 27 13.49 -14.48 15.59
CA HIS A 27 14.63 -15.01 14.85
C HIS A 27 14.22 -16.06 13.79
N GLU A 28 13.11 -16.77 14.01
CA GLU A 28 12.57 -17.74 13.06
C GLU A 28 12.00 -17.04 11.82
N GLU A 29 11.18 -16.01 12.02
CA GLU A 29 10.65 -15.14 10.95
C GLU A 29 11.78 -14.57 10.09
N LEU A 30 12.82 -14.04 10.73
CA LEU A 30 13.99 -13.50 10.03
C LEU A 30 14.72 -14.59 9.21
N ASN A 31 14.81 -15.81 9.71
CA ASN A 31 15.39 -16.92 8.94
C ASN A 31 14.54 -17.29 7.72
N GLY A 32 13.21 -17.21 7.81
CA GLY A 32 12.31 -17.40 6.68
C GLY A 32 12.63 -16.48 5.50
N LEU A 33 12.96 -15.21 5.78
CA LEU A 33 13.33 -14.21 4.76
C LEU A 33 14.55 -14.62 3.93
N LYS A 34 15.55 -15.30 4.51
CA LYS A 34 16.76 -15.73 3.75
C LYS A 34 16.42 -16.68 2.61
N HIS A 35 15.33 -17.42 2.74
CA HIS A 35 14.89 -18.42 1.77
C HIS A 35 13.75 -17.92 0.89
N TYR A 36 13.39 -16.64 1.00
CA TYR A 36 12.35 -16.03 0.19
C TYR A 36 12.89 -15.63 -1.18
N GLN A 37 12.12 -15.93 -2.22
CA GLN A 37 12.37 -15.49 -3.59
C GLN A 37 11.06 -15.03 -4.22
N TYR A 38 11.09 -13.82 -4.77
CA TYR A 38 9.98 -13.25 -5.51
C TYR A 38 9.68 -14.02 -6.79
N LYS A 39 8.39 -14.25 -7.07
CA LYS A 39 7.92 -14.87 -8.32
C LYS A 39 6.73 -14.08 -8.87
N SER A 40 6.97 -13.36 -9.97
CA SER A 40 5.92 -12.62 -10.69
C SER A 40 5.11 -13.53 -11.61
N GLY A 41 3.81 -13.23 -11.75
CA GLY A 41 2.85 -13.93 -12.60
C GLY A 41 2.96 -13.74 -14.11
N GLY A 42 3.86 -12.87 -14.56
CA GLY A 42 4.09 -12.54 -15.98
C GLY A 42 3.94 -11.05 -16.27
N TYR A 43 4.31 -10.66 -17.50
CA TYR A 43 4.27 -9.28 -18.00
C TYR A 43 3.07 -9.05 -18.92
N THR A 44 2.50 -7.85 -18.88
CA THR A 44 1.49 -7.41 -19.85
C THR A 44 2.14 -7.02 -21.17
N VAL A 45 1.32 -6.86 -22.22
CA VAL A 45 1.83 -6.40 -23.53
C VAL A 45 2.52 -5.04 -23.38
N LEU A 46 1.97 -4.16 -22.55
CA LEU A 46 2.53 -2.85 -22.32
C LEU A 46 3.84 -2.91 -21.52
N ASP A 47 3.95 -3.81 -20.55
CA ASP A 47 5.21 -4.06 -19.83
C ASP A 47 6.32 -4.48 -20.79
N ASP A 48 6.03 -5.41 -21.72
CA ASP A 48 7.00 -5.87 -22.71
C ASP A 48 7.48 -4.74 -23.62
N LEU A 49 6.60 -3.80 -23.97
CA LEU A 49 6.93 -2.63 -24.77
C LEU A 49 7.81 -1.63 -24.00
N HIS A 50 7.61 -1.48 -22.69
CA HIS A 50 8.38 -0.55 -21.85
C HIS A 50 9.71 -1.13 -21.35
N ASN A 51 9.78 -2.45 -21.20
CA ASN A 51 10.95 -3.14 -20.66
C ASN A 51 12.28 -2.75 -21.33
N PRO A 52 12.39 -2.64 -22.67
CA PRO A 52 13.62 -2.16 -23.33
C PRO A 52 14.02 -0.75 -22.91
N VAL A 53 13.05 0.17 -22.78
CA VAL A 53 13.28 1.56 -22.37
C VAL A 53 13.78 1.62 -20.93
N TRP A 54 13.14 0.88 -20.02
CA TRP A 54 13.56 0.83 -18.62
C TRP A 54 14.93 0.17 -18.44
N ASN A 55 15.24 -0.88 -19.21
CA ASN A 55 16.57 -1.49 -19.18
C ASN A 55 17.64 -0.48 -19.61
N TRP A 56 17.41 0.26 -20.69
CA TRP A 56 18.30 1.34 -21.11
C TRP A 56 18.41 2.46 -20.07
N ALA A 57 17.29 2.90 -19.48
CA ALA A 57 17.27 3.98 -18.49
C ALA A 57 18.04 3.59 -17.22
N VAL A 58 17.88 2.34 -16.77
CA VAL A 58 18.60 1.79 -15.62
C VAL A 58 20.10 1.76 -15.86
N GLU A 59 20.57 1.55 -17.10
CA GLU A 59 22.00 1.63 -17.43
C GLU A 59 22.60 3.03 -17.25
N GLN A 60 21.77 4.07 -17.35
CA GLN A 60 22.20 5.46 -17.14
C GLN A 60 22.28 5.86 -15.66
N LEU A 61 21.66 5.07 -14.76
CA LEU A 61 21.71 5.35 -13.33
C LEU A 61 23.11 5.12 -12.75
N PRO A 62 23.52 5.88 -11.73
CA PRO A 62 24.81 5.67 -11.10
C PRO A 62 24.80 4.39 -10.24
N MET A 63 25.93 3.68 -10.19
CA MET A 63 26.06 2.40 -9.47
C MET A 63 25.96 2.51 -7.94
N TRP A 64 26.01 3.72 -7.38
CA TRP A 64 25.82 3.96 -5.95
C TRP A 64 24.34 4.10 -5.57
N LEU A 65 23.45 4.34 -6.54
CA LEU A 65 22.04 4.59 -6.31
C LEU A 65 21.34 3.29 -5.90
N ALA A 66 20.91 3.25 -4.64
CA ALA A 66 20.20 2.10 -4.08
C ALA A 66 18.79 1.99 -4.68
N PRO A 67 18.31 0.77 -4.99
CA PRO A 67 16.96 0.53 -5.49
C PRO A 67 15.88 1.16 -4.61
N ASN A 68 15.91 0.92 -3.30
CA ASN A 68 14.91 1.47 -2.37
C ASN A 68 14.91 3.01 -2.32
N LEU A 69 16.01 3.67 -2.69
CA LEU A 69 16.02 5.13 -2.81
C LEU A 69 15.28 5.58 -4.07
N ILE A 70 15.32 4.80 -5.16
CA ILE A 70 14.52 5.04 -6.37
C ILE A 70 13.03 4.93 -6.01
N THR A 71 12.64 3.84 -5.34
CA THR A 71 11.27 3.65 -4.83
C THR A 71 10.84 4.84 -3.97
N LEU A 72 11.67 5.26 -3.00
CA LEU A 72 11.35 6.38 -2.11
C LEU A 72 11.17 7.71 -2.86
N ILE A 73 11.99 7.97 -3.88
CA ILE A 73 11.86 9.15 -4.74
C ILE A 73 10.54 9.07 -5.52
N ALA A 74 10.22 7.91 -6.09
CA ALA A 74 8.97 7.64 -6.81
C ALA A 74 7.75 7.94 -5.92
N SER A 75 7.72 7.37 -4.72
CA SER A 75 6.66 7.62 -3.75
C SER A 75 6.60 9.09 -3.32
N GLY A 76 7.75 9.74 -3.16
CA GLY A 76 7.85 11.15 -2.83
C GLY A 76 7.21 12.08 -3.87
N CYS A 77 7.30 11.74 -5.17
CA CYS A 77 6.63 12.48 -6.23
C CYS A 77 5.10 12.46 -6.05
N VAL A 78 4.51 11.29 -5.77
CA VAL A 78 3.06 11.17 -5.55
C VAL A 78 2.64 11.83 -4.24
N ALA A 79 3.42 11.68 -3.18
CA ALA A 79 3.16 12.33 -1.89
C ALA A 79 3.15 13.86 -2.02
N ALA A 80 4.09 14.43 -2.77
CA ALA A 80 4.12 15.87 -3.05
C ALA A 80 2.90 16.32 -3.85
N ALA A 81 2.50 15.56 -4.88
CA ALA A 81 1.29 15.85 -5.64
C ALA A 81 0.02 15.76 -4.78
N TYR A 82 -0.07 14.77 -3.88
CA TYR A 82 -1.18 14.61 -2.95
C TYR A 82 -1.25 15.74 -1.91
N ALA A 83 -0.11 16.18 -1.37
CA ALA A 83 -0.04 17.34 -0.49
C ALA A 83 -0.50 18.61 -1.22
N LEU A 84 0.00 18.83 -2.44
CA LEU A 84 -0.42 19.95 -3.28
C LEU A 84 -1.92 19.92 -3.55
N ASN A 85 -2.45 18.75 -3.94
CA ASN A 85 -3.87 18.57 -4.16
C ASN A 85 -4.70 18.87 -2.90
N THR A 86 -4.22 18.43 -1.73
CA THR A 86 -4.87 18.73 -0.43
C THR A 86 -4.93 20.22 -0.14
N LEU A 87 -3.90 20.99 -0.52
CA LEU A 87 -3.88 22.44 -0.33
C LEU A 87 -4.90 23.17 -1.21
N TYR A 88 -5.09 22.72 -2.45
CA TYR A 88 -5.99 23.38 -3.41
C TYR A 88 -7.43 22.86 -3.35
N LEU A 89 -7.62 21.59 -3.01
CA LEU A 89 -8.90 20.88 -3.01
C LEU A 89 -9.07 20.16 -1.67
N PRO A 90 -9.16 20.89 -0.54
CA PRO A 90 -9.14 20.29 0.79
C PRO A 90 -10.29 19.27 0.97
N ASP A 91 -11.44 19.50 0.36
CA ASP A 91 -12.62 18.61 0.34
C ASP A 91 -12.69 17.63 -0.85
N PHE A 92 -11.59 17.44 -1.59
CA PHE A 92 -11.54 16.65 -2.86
C PHE A 92 -12.49 17.17 -3.97
N THR A 93 -13.08 18.34 -3.79
CA THR A 93 -14.03 18.94 -4.74
C THR A 93 -13.66 20.39 -4.98
N GLY A 94 -14.25 20.98 -6.03
CA GLY A 94 -13.91 22.31 -6.51
C GLY A 94 -12.97 22.29 -7.71
N GLU A 95 -12.33 23.42 -7.97
CA GLU A 95 -11.49 23.64 -9.14
C GLU A 95 -10.13 24.19 -8.73
N ALA A 96 -9.08 23.42 -8.99
CA ALA A 96 -7.71 23.85 -8.78
C ALA A 96 -7.16 24.51 -10.07
N PRO A 97 -6.08 25.31 -9.97
CA PRO A 97 -5.36 25.74 -11.16
C PRO A 97 -4.93 24.55 -12.02
N GLY A 98 -5.04 24.67 -13.35
CA GLY A 98 -4.77 23.57 -14.29
C GLY A 98 -3.43 22.86 -14.07
N TRP A 99 -2.38 23.62 -13.74
CA TRP A 99 -1.04 23.07 -13.49
C TRP A 99 -0.99 22.09 -12.31
N VAL A 100 -1.92 22.15 -11.35
CA VAL A 100 -2.02 21.18 -10.26
C VAL A 100 -2.36 19.80 -10.84
N TYR A 101 -3.36 19.70 -11.73
CA TYR A 101 -3.70 18.44 -12.39
C TYR A 101 -2.57 17.92 -13.29
N LEU A 102 -1.86 18.83 -14.00
CA LEU A 102 -0.70 18.46 -14.81
C LEU A 102 0.44 17.89 -13.96
N LEU A 103 0.79 18.54 -12.84
CA LEU A 103 1.81 18.03 -11.93
C LEU A 103 1.40 16.69 -11.31
N THR A 104 0.12 16.50 -10.99
CA THR A 104 -0.39 15.21 -10.54
C THR A 104 -0.22 14.13 -11.61
N ALA A 105 -0.55 14.42 -12.87
CA ALA A 105 -0.31 13.49 -13.99
C ALA A 105 1.17 13.12 -14.14
N LEU A 106 2.07 14.12 -14.09
CA LEU A 106 3.51 13.92 -14.18
C LEU A 106 4.06 13.13 -12.98
N SER A 107 3.48 13.30 -11.79
CA SER A 107 3.85 12.51 -10.60
C SER A 107 3.56 11.03 -10.79
N VAL A 108 2.45 10.68 -11.44
CA VAL A 108 2.10 9.28 -11.75
C VAL A 108 3.06 8.71 -12.80
N VAL A 109 3.41 9.48 -13.83
CA VAL A 109 4.40 9.06 -14.84
C VAL A 109 5.77 8.85 -14.19
N ALA A 110 6.20 9.77 -13.34
CA ALA A 110 7.46 9.63 -12.61
C ALA A 110 7.44 8.39 -11.72
N TYR A 111 6.37 8.20 -10.95
CA TYR A 111 6.20 7.04 -10.07
C TYR A 111 6.33 5.73 -10.85
N VAL A 112 5.47 5.50 -11.85
CA VAL A 112 5.46 4.26 -12.65
C VAL A 112 6.83 3.91 -13.21
N ASN A 113 7.52 4.89 -13.79
CA ASN A 113 8.79 4.62 -14.44
C ASN A 113 9.89 4.32 -13.42
N LEU A 114 9.97 5.09 -12.33
CA LEU A 114 10.97 4.89 -11.28
C LEU A 114 10.74 3.56 -10.54
N ASP A 115 9.48 3.25 -10.25
CA ASP A 115 9.03 2.00 -9.64
C ASP A 115 9.48 0.79 -10.47
N CYS A 116 9.15 0.77 -11.77
CA CYS A 116 9.58 -0.32 -12.67
C CYS A 116 11.11 -0.42 -12.86
N MET A 117 11.86 0.63 -12.52
CA MET A 117 13.32 0.67 -12.62
C MET A 117 14.03 0.16 -11.37
N ASP A 118 13.39 0.09 -10.20
CA ASP A 118 14.08 -0.20 -8.94
C ASP A 118 14.62 -1.65 -8.89
N GLY A 119 13.83 -2.65 -9.25
CA GLY A 119 14.20 -4.06 -9.25
C GLY A 119 15.19 -4.37 -10.38
N LYS A 120 15.13 -3.62 -11.48
CA LYS A 120 16.12 -3.65 -12.55
C LYS A 120 17.47 -3.12 -12.05
N GLN A 121 17.46 -1.99 -11.35
CA GLN A 121 18.65 -1.46 -10.69
C GLN A 121 19.18 -2.44 -9.64
N ALA A 122 18.31 -3.10 -8.87
CA ALA A 122 18.70 -4.09 -7.86
C ALA A 122 19.44 -5.28 -8.48
N ARG A 123 18.98 -5.75 -9.65
CA ARG A 123 19.68 -6.79 -10.41
C ARG A 123 21.02 -6.29 -10.97
N ARG A 124 21.07 -5.07 -11.50
CA ARG A 124 22.27 -4.45 -12.07
C ARG A 124 23.38 -4.25 -11.04
N THR A 125 23.05 -3.73 -9.86
CA THR A 125 23.98 -3.53 -8.74
C THR A 125 24.20 -4.82 -7.93
N GLY A 126 23.36 -5.83 -8.18
CA GLY A 126 23.29 -7.09 -7.45
C GLY A 126 23.04 -6.87 -5.95
N SER A 127 22.12 -5.97 -5.65
CA SER A 127 21.61 -5.67 -4.30
C SER A 127 20.16 -6.14 -4.09
N SER A 128 19.64 -7.02 -4.95
CA SER A 128 18.34 -7.67 -4.76
C SER A 128 18.27 -8.37 -3.41
N SER A 129 17.17 -8.13 -2.68
CA SER A 129 16.94 -8.73 -1.36
C SER A 129 15.45 -8.76 -1.05
N PRO A 130 14.99 -9.62 -0.09
CA PRO A 130 13.62 -9.59 0.40
C PRO A 130 13.21 -8.18 0.88
N LEU A 131 14.11 -7.47 1.57
CA LEU A 131 13.86 -6.09 2.00
C LEU A 131 13.50 -5.17 0.84
N GLY A 132 14.10 -5.36 -0.34
CA GLY A 132 13.80 -4.56 -1.52
C GLY A 132 12.33 -4.65 -1.91
N GLN A 133 11.80 -5.87 -2.04
CA GLN A 133 10.38 -6.07 -2.36
C GLN A 133 9.45 -5.59 -1.23
N LEU A 134 9.81 -5.82 0.04
CA LEU A 134 9.03 -5.30 1.16
C LEU A 134 8.96 -3.77 1.12
N PHE A 135 10.07 -3.11 0.80
CA PHE A 135 10.14 -1.65 0.73
C PHE A 135 9.30 -1.12 -0.43
N ASP A 136 9.44 -1.74 -1.61
CA ASP A 136 8.67 -1.47 -2.82
C ASP A 136 7.16 -1.59 -2.59
N HIS A 137 6.66 -2.83 -2.37
CA HIS A 137 5.24 -3.07 -2.16
C HIS A 137 4.67 -2.40 -0.89
N GLY A 138 5.51 -2.14 0.11
CA GLY A 138 5.13 -1.39 1.30
C GLY A 138 4.87 0.08 0.99
N CYS A 139 5.71 0.69 0.15
CA CYS A 139 5.49 2.04 -0.37
C CYS A 139 4.27 2.10 -1.30
N ASP A 140 4.09 1.10 -2.17
CA ASP A 140 2.90 0.99 -3.03
C ASP A 140 1.61 1.06 -2.21
N ALA A 141 1.53 0.35 -1.09
CA ALA A 141 0.33 0.32 -0.26
C ALA A 141 -0.06 1.71 0.29
N LEU A 142 0.91 2.59 0.52
CA LEU A 142 0.70 3.98 0.93
C LEU A 142 0.38 4.88 -0.28
N VAL A 143 1.20 4.78 -1.33
CA VAL A 143 1.08 5.56 -2.57
C VAL A 143 -0.27 5.34 -3.22
N LEU A 144 -0.78 4.11 -3.19
CA LEU A 144 -2.08 3.73 -3.72
C LEU A 144 -3.22 4.58 -3.14
N HIS A 145 -3.21 4.83 -1.83
CA HIS A 145 -4.20 5.70 -1.20
C HIS A 145 -4.02 7.17 -1.61
N MET A 146 -2.79 7.66 -1.71
CA MET A 146 -2.53 9.03 -2.18
C MET A 146 -3.00 9.23 -3.63
N MET A 147 -2.75 8.25 -4.49
CA MET A 147 -3.24 8.24 -5.88
C MET A 147 -4.78 8.23 -5.93
N LEU A 148 -5.43 7.38 -5.13
CA LEU A 148 -6.89 7.34 -5.04
C LEU A 148 -7.48 8.69 -4.60
N GLY A 149 -6.84 9.37 -3.65
CA GLY A 149 -7.24 10.71 -3.24
C GLY A 149 -7.06 11.74 -4.36
N ASN A 150 -5.95 11.68 -5.10
CA ASN A 150 -5.71 12.54 -6.27
C ASN A 150 -6.75 12.30 -7.38
N ILE A 151 -7.13 11.04 -7.63
CA ILE A 151 -8.17 10.67 -8.60
C ILE A 151 -9.50 11.26 -8.16
N ALA A 152 -9.90 11.03 -6.91
CA ALA A 152 -11.15 11.58 -6.35
C ALA A 152 -11.19 13.11 -6.52
N ALA A 153 -10.10 13.80 -6.23
CA ALA A 153 -9.99 15.24 -6.40
C ALA A 153 -10.05 15.70 -7.88
N SER A 154 -9.55 14.89 -8.81
CA SER A 154 -9.62 15.19 -10.24
C SER A 154 -11.00 14.97 -10.82
N LEU A 155 -11.73 13.97 -10.29
CA LEU A 155 -13.11 13.65 -10.65
C LEU A 155 -14.14 14.51 -9.91
N GLY A 156 -13.72 15.30 -8.92
CA GLY A 156 -14.62 16.11 -8.08
C GLY A 156 -15.50 15.25 -7.17
N ILE A 157 -14.96 14.18 -6.61
CA ILE A 157 -15.66 13.26 -5.72
C ILE A 157 -15.21 13.52 -4.28
N SER A 158 -16.09 14.07 -3.46
CA SER A 158 -15.89 14.22 -2.01
C SER A 158 -15.90 12.86 -1.32
N VAL A 159 -15.36 12.85 -0.09
CA VAL A 159 -15.48 11.72 0.83
C VAL A 159 -16.94 11.35 0.99
N SER A 160 -17.26 10.11 0.64
CA SER A 160 -18.62 9.59 0.53
C SER A 160 -18.57 8.09 0.28
N LEU A 161 -19.73 7.43 0.27
CA LEU A 161 -19.82 6.03 -0.17
C LEU A 161 -19.42 5.87 -1.65
N LYS A 162 -19.60 6.91 -2.47
CA LYS A 162 -19.15 6.94 -3.87
C LYS A 162 -17.62 6.87 -3.96
N MET A 163 -16.92 7.67 -3.16
CA MET A 163 -15.46 7.60 -3.05
C MET A 163 -15.01 6.22 -2.56
N ALA A 164 -15.69 5.66 -1.56
CA ALA A 164 -15.39 4.33 -1.04
C ALA A 164 -15.52 3.26 -2.12
N PHE A 165 -16.59 3.28 -2.92
CA PHE A 165 -16.77 2.37 -4.05
C PHE A 165 -15.61 2.45 -5.06
N GLY A 166 -15.22 3.68 -5.44
CA GLY A 166 -14.06 3.91 -6.30
C GLY A 166 -12.76 3.35 -5.72
N CYS A 167 -12.51 3.57 -4.44
CA CYS A 167 -11.37 3.01 -3.73
C CYS A 167 -11.40 1.48 -3.74
N MET A 168 -12.54 0.84 -3.46
CA MET A 168 -12.66 -0.62 -3.48
C MET A 168 -12.33 -1.23 -4.82
N GLY A 169 -12.65 -0.55 -5.93
CA GLY A 169 -12.30 -0.99 -7.28
C GLY A 169 -10.79 -1.17 -7.51
N ILE A 170 -9.94 -0.57 -6.67
CA ILE A 170 -8.48 -0.70 -6.78
C ILE A 170 -7.87 -1.38 -5.54
N LEU A 171 -8.28 -0.98 -4.33
CA LEU A 171 -7.74 -1.52 -3.08
C LEU A 171 -8.00 -3.03 -2.92
N PHE A 172 -9.18 -3.51 -3.35
CA PHE A 172 -9.54 -4.91 -3.21
C PHE A 172 -8.73 -5.84 -4.13
N PRO A 173 -8.66 -5.62 -5.46
CA PRO A 173 -7.80 -6.46 -6.30
C PRO A 173 -6.31 -6.35 -5.95
N TRP A 174 -5.83 -5.17 -5.51
CA TRP A 174 -4.43 -5.02 -5.10
C TRP A 174 -4.09 -5.90 -3.87
N ILE A 175 -4.92 -5.86 -2.81
CA ILE A 175 -4.66 -6.71 -1.63
C ILE A 175 -4.86 -8.19 -1.94
N LEU A 176 -5.75 -8.53 -2.87
CA LEU A 176 -5.95 -9.90 -3.31
C LEU A 176 -4.76 -10.46 -4.09
N ALA A 177 -3.99 -9.65 -4.81
CA ALA A 177 -2.73 -10.09 -5.43
C ALA A 177 -1.71 -10.52 -4.37
N GLN A 178 -1.56 -9.73 -3.30
CA GLN A 178 -0.70 -10.05 -2.16
C GLN A 178 -1.19 -11.30 -1.40
N TRP A 179 -2.51 -11.42 -1.23
CA TRP A 179 -3.13 -12.56 -0.56
C TRP A 179 -3.01 -13.83 -1.42
N GLU A 180 -3.12 -13.70 -2.74
CA GLU A 180 -2.84 -14.79 -3.65
C GLU A 180 -1.38 -15.23 -3.60
N GLU A 181 -0.42 -14.30 -3.58
CA GLU A 181 1.00 -14.64 -3.41
C GLU A 181 1.23 -15.42 -2.12
N TYR A 182 0.58 -15.00 -1.02
CA TYR A 182 0.63 -15.72 0.25
C TYR A 182 0.29 -17.21 0.09
N HIS A 183 -0.81 -17.53 -0.61
CA HIS A 183 -1.32 -18.90 -0.74
C HIS A 183 -0.69 -19.71 -1.87
N THR A 184 -0.25 -19.07 -2.94
CA THR A 184 0.19 -19.74 -4.19
C THR A 184 1.68 -19.61 -4.45
N GLY A 185 2.37 -18.69 -3.78
CA GLY A 185 3.79 -18.39 -3.99
C GLY A 185 4.10 -17.63 -5.28
N VAL A 186 3.08 -17.15 -6.01
CA VAL A 186 3.23 -16.36 -7.23
C VAL A 186 2.31 -15.15 -7.14
N MET A 187 2.83 -13.96 -7.40
CA MET A 187 1.99 -12.76 -7.40
C MET A 187 1.42 -12.47 -8.79
N MET A 188 0.10 -12.53 -8.90
CA MET A 188 -0.65 -12.27 -10.12
C MET A 188 -1.35 -10.90 -10.04
N TYR A 189 -0.76 -9.88 -10.65
CA TYR A 189 -1.25 -8.51 -10.63
C TYR A 189 -2.23 -8.16 -11.76
N GLY A 190 -2.53 -9.12 -12.64
CA GLY A 190 -3.31 -8.85 -13.83
C GLY A 190 -3.40 -10.03 -14.78
N THR A 191 -3.76 -9.70 -16.01
CA THR A 191 -3.78 -10.59 -17.16
C THR A 191 -2.73 -10.13 -18.17
N ARG A 192 -2.57 -10.87 -19.27
CA ARG A 192 -1.69 -10.46 -20.37
C ARG A 192 -2.03 -9.08 -20.96
N LEU A 193 -3.28 -8.63 -20.83
CA LEU A 193 -3.79 -7.40 -21.46
C LEU A 193 -3.91 -6.22 -20.49
N TYR A 194 -3.95 -6.48 -19.19
CA TYR A 194 -4.20 -5.45 -18.19
C TYR A 194 -3.57 -5.82 -16.86
N GLY A 195 -2.74 -4.94 -16.31
CA GLY A 195 -2.09 -5.06 -15.02
C GLY A 195 -1.82 -3.68 -14.41
N VAL A 196 -0.76 -3.59 -13.61
CA VAL A 196 -0.43 -2.40 -12.82
C VAL A 196 -0.05 -1.22 -13.71
N LEU A 197 0.65 -1.45 -14.82
CA LEU A 197 1.09 -0.41 -15.73
C LEU A 197 -0.11 0.27 -16.44
N GLU A 198 -1.02 -0.53 -17.00
CA GLU A 198 -2.24 -0.02 -17.65
C GLU A 198 -3.13 0.74 -16.67
N ALA A 199 -3.25 0.25 -15.42
CA ALA A 199 -3.99 0.93 -14.37
C ALA A 199 -3.40 2.31 -14.09
N ASN A 200 -2.07 2.41 -13.93
CA ASN A 200 -1.43 3.70 -13.67
C ASN A 200 -1.52 4.67 -14.87
N TYR A 201 -1.43 4.19 -16.10
CA TYR A 201 -1.67 5.05 -17.27
C TYR A 201 -3.11 5.52 -17.35
N SER A 202 -4.07 4.70 -16.95
CA SER A 202 -5.47 5.14 -16.83
C SER A 202 -5.62 6.26 -15.80
N ILE A 203 -4.91 6.17 -14.67
CA ILE A 203 -4.85 7.24 -13.66
C ILE A 203 -4.23 8.52 -14.25
N CYS A 204 -3.11 8.40 -14.97
CA CYS A 204 -2.47 9.54 -15.63
C CYS A 204 -3.42 10.22 -16.63
N ILE A 205 -4.17 9.45 -17.43
CA ILE A 205 -5.15 9.96 -18.38
C ILE A 205 -6.25 10.77 -17.69
N VAL A 206 -6.74 10.33 -16.52
CA VAL A 206 -7.73 11.09 -15.74
C VAL A 206 -7.20 12.48 -15.39
N HIS A 207 -5.96 12.56 -14.89
CA HIS A 207 -5.34 13.83 -14.53
C HIS A 207 -5.06 14.73 -15.75
N LEU A 208 -4.60 14.14 -16.87
CA LEU A 208 -4.38 14.87 -18.11
C LEU A 208 -5.68 15.41 -18.71
N ALA A 209 -6.78 14.65 -18.61
CA ALA A 209 -8.10 15.10 -19.02
C ALA A 209 -8.60 16.26 -18.15
N SER A 210 -8.45 16.17 -16.82
CA SER A 210 -8.77 17.29 -15.91
C SER A 210 -7.93 18.53 -16.21
N TRP A 211 -6.66 18.38 -16.59
CA TRP A 211 -5.80 19.48 -17.00
C TRP A 211 -6.24 20.12 -18.34
N ALA A 212 -6.47 19.29 -19.37
CA ALA A 212 -6.70 19.77 -20.73
C ALA A 212 -8.14 20.27 -20.95
N LEU A 213 -9.13 19.64 -20.32
CA LEU A 213 -10.56 19.92 -20.51
C LEU A 213 -11.18 20.66 -19.31
N GLY A 214 -10.45 20.77 -18.20
CA GLY A 214 -10.95 21.24 -16.92
C GLY A 214 -11.70 20.14 -16.13
N PRO A 215 -11.70 20.19 -14.79
CA PRO A 215 -12.30 19.14 -13.95
C PRO A 215 -13.83 19.03 -14.12
N LYS A 216 -14.49 20.09 -14.62
CA LYS A 216 -15.94 20.08 -14.88
C LYS A 216 -16.36 19.11 -15.98
N VAL A 217 -15.43 18.63 -16.81
CA VAL A 217 -15.72 17.58 -17.80
C VAL A 217 -16.31 16.33 -17.13
N TRP A 218 -15.88 16.01 -15.91
CA TRP A 218 -16.34 14.83 -15.20
C TRP A 218 -17.80 14.90 -14.73
N ALA A 219 -18.36 16.11 -14.67
CA ALA A 219 -19.78 16.33 -14.35
C ALA A 219 -20.69 16.24 -15.59
N VAL A 220 -20.14 16.06 -16.81
CA VAL A 220 -20.95 15.86 -18.02
C VAL A 220 -21.73 14.55 -17.91
N THR A 221 -23.04 14.63 -18.11
CA THR A 221 -23.95 13.48 -18.04
C THR A 221 -24.12 12.83 -19.41
N LEU A 222 -23.75 11.56 -19.52
CA LEU A 222 -24.06 10.71 -20.66
C LEU A 222 -25.52 10.25 -20.59
N PRO A 223 -26.33 10.41 -21.65
CA PRO A 223 -27.69 9.91 -21.67
C PRO A 223 -27.68 8.38 -21.74
N MET A 224 -28.22 7.73 -20.71
CA MET A 224 -28.39 6.27 -20.68
C MET A 224 -29.89 5.95 -20.69
N PRO A 225 -30.37 5.11 -21.63
CA PRO A 225 -31.75 4.65 -21.61
C PRO A 225 -32.10 4.05 -20.25
N PHE A 226 -33.27 4.38 -19.71
CA PHE A 226 -33.86 3.81 -18.48
C PHE A 226 -33.26 4.24 -17.12
N VAL A 227 -32.12 4.94 -17.06
CA VAL A 227 -31.47 5.31 -15.78
C VAL A 227 -31.32 6.83 -15.57
N GLY A 228 -31.81 7.65 -16.50
CA GLY A 228 -31.82 9.12 -16.35
C GLY A 228 -30.48 9.83 -16.62
N GLY A 229 -29.41 9.07 -16.83
CA GLY A 229 -28.07 9.55 -17.21
C GLY A 229 -27.00 9.21 -16.19
N VAL A 230 -25.74 9.14 -16.64
CA VAL A 230 -24.57 8.79 -15.81
C VAL A 230 -23.49 9.84 -16.05
N THR A 231 -22.95 10.46 -14.99
CA THR A 231 -21.84 11.42 -15.16
C THR A 231 -20.58 10.71 -15.64
N LEU A 232 -19.67 11.42 -16.31
CA LEU A 232 -18.38 10.84 -16.69
C LEU A 232 -17.57 10.36 -15.47
N ALA A 233 -17.67 11.04 -14.32
CA ALA A 233 -17.11 10.57 -13.06
C ALA A 233 -17.70 9.21 -12.66
N ASP A 234 -19.03 9.09 -12.64
CA ASP A 234 -19.70 7.83 -12.27
C ASP A 234 -19.37 6.70 -13.25
N ALA A 235 -19.32 6.99 -14.55
CA ALA A 235 -18.91 6.03 -15.57
C ALA A 235 -17.46 5.54 -15.33
N SER A 236 -16.54 6.45 -14.99
CA SER A 236 -15.16 6.09 -14.65
C SER A 236 -15.10 5.17 -13.42
N LEU A 237 -15.88 5.45 -12.38
CA LEU A 237 -15.94 4.60 -11.20
C LEU A 237 -16.50 3.20 -11.52
N LEU A 238 -17.54 3.13 -12.36
CA LEU A 238 -18.12 1.86 -12.78
C LEU A 238 -17.11 1.02 -13.56
N VAL A 239 -16.36 1.62 -14.48
CA VAL A 239 -15.31 0.93 -15.25
C VAL A 239 -14.23 0.36 -14.30
N VAL A 240 -13.72 1.18 -13.38
CA VAL A 240 -12.71 0.76 -12.40
C VAL A 240 -13.27 -0.33 -11.47
N GLY A 241 -14.50 -0.17 -10.99
CA GLY A 241 -15.17 -1.15 -10.14
C GLY A 241 -15.38 -2.50 -10.83
N MET A 242 -15.80 -2.50 -12.09
CA MET A 242 -15.97 -3.71 -12.89
C MET A 242 -14.63 -4.40 -13.18
N ALA A 243 -13.60 -3.65 -13.59
CA ALA A 243 -12.27 -4.18 -13.84
C ALA A 243 -11.66 -4.78 -12.56
N GLY A 244 -11.79 -4.07 -11.44
CA GLY A 244 -11.32 -4.52 -10.14
C GLY A 244 -12.04 -5.76 -9.64
N MET A 245 -13.36 -5.82 -9.79
CA MET A 245 -14.15 -7.01 -9.46
C MET A 245 -13.77 -8.20 -10.33
N ALA A 246 -13.62 -8.00 -11.64
CA ALA A 246 -13.17 -9.06 -12.54
C ALA A 246 -11.81 -9.62 -12.10
N GLN A 247 -10.84 -8.76 -11.80
CA GLN A 247 -9.54 -9.19 -11.28
C GLN A 247 -9.68 -9.94 -9.94
N ALA A 248 -10.45 -9.39 -8.99
CA ALA A 248 -10.69 -10.00 -7.69
C ALA A 248 -11.27 -11.42 -7.78
N VAL A 249 -12.24 -11.64 -8.69
CA VAL A 249 -12.82 -12.97 -8.95
C VAL A 249 -11.74 -13.95 -9.42
N HIS A 250 -10.83 -13.52 -10.30
CA HIS A 250 -9.72 -14.36 -10.75
C HIS A 250 -8.73 -14.68 -9.62
N ASN A 251 -8.36 -13.71 -8.78
CA ASN A 251 -7.49 -13.95 -7.62
C ASN A 251 -8.12 -14.97 -6.66
N VAL A 252 -9.41 -14.79 -6.32
CA VAL A 252 -10.15 -15.73 -5.45
C VAL A 252 -10.25 -17.11 -6.08
N ALA A 253 -10.58 -17.21 -7.37
CA ALA A 253 -10.67 -18.49 -8.07
C ALA A 253 -9.34 -19.25 -8.05
N ARG A 254 -8.21 -18.56 -8.26
CA ARG A 254 -6.87 -19.18 -8.22
C ARG A 254 -6.53 -19.71 -6.83
N VAL A 255 -6.80 -18.97 -5.76
CA VAL A 255 -6.55 -19.44 -4.38
C VAL A 255 -7.48 -20.58 -3.97
N MET A 256 -8.74 -20.56 -4.43
CA MET A 256 -9.73 -21.61 -4.09
C MET A 256 -9.58 -22.89 -4.92
N HIS A 257 -8.77 -22.85 -5.99
CA HIS A 257 -8.46 -24.01 -6.81
C HIS A 257 -7.78 -25.10 -5.96
N PRO A 258 -8.17 -26.39 -6.09
CA PRO A 258 -7.62 -27.46 -5.26
C PRO A 258 -6.08 -27.58 -5.30
N GLY A 259 -5.46 -27.23 -6.45
CA GLY A 259 -4.01 -27.22 -6.63
C GLY A 259 -3.28 -26.00 -6.07
N ALA A 260 -3.97 -25.00 -5.51
CA ALA A 260 -3.30 -23.81 -4.96
C ALA A 260 -2.56 -24.09 -3.65
N ALA A 261 -3.05 -25.05 -2.86
CA ALA A 261 -2.48 -25.40 -1.56
C ALA A 261 -1.27 -26.35 -1.63
N SER A 262 -0.79 -26.70 -2.84
CA SER A 262 0.32 -27.65 -3.04
C SER A 262 1.69 -27.00 -3.08
N LEU A 263 1.88 -25.90 -2.34
CA LEU A 263 3.18 -25.26 -2.20
C LEU A 263 4.23 -26.27 -1.72
N PRO A 264 5.44 -26.31 -2.32
CA PRO A 264 6.53 -27.12 -1.81
C PRO A 264 6.79 -26.81 -0.32
N ALA A 265 7.12 -27.82 0.49
CA ALA A 265 7.25 -27.67 1.95
C ALA A 265 8.18 -26.52 2.37
N HIS A 266 9.27 -26.29 1.63
CA HIS A 266 10.21 -25.19 1.89
C HIS A 266 9.66 -23.79 1.57
N GLU A 267 8.62 -23.68 0.74
CA GLU A 267 7.91 -22.42 0.42
C GLU A 267 6.66 -22.22 1.28
N ALA A 268 6.03 -23.33 1.68
CA ALA A 268 4.92 -23.33 2.61
C ALA A 268 5.39 -22.88 4.00
N GLY A 269 6.50 -23.40 4.51
CA GLY A 269 6.96 -23.13 5.87
C GLY A 269 5.85 -23.38 6.89
N ASN A 270 5.60 -22.38 7.73
CA ASN A 270 4.54 -22.38 8.74
C ASN A 270 3.25 -21.68 8.27
N LYS A 271 3.12 -21.35 6.98
CA LYS A 271 1.93 -20.66 6.45
C LYS A 271 0.65 -21.45 6.70
N GLN A 272 -0.39 -20.72 7.09
CA GLN A 272 -1.76 -21.23 7.14
C GLN A 272 -2.36 -21.28 5.73
N LEU A 273 -2.31 -22.46 5.09
CA LEU A 273 -2.78 -22.69 3.72
C LEU A 273 -4.11 -23.46 3.68
N GLY A 274 -4.70 -23.53 2.49
CA GLY A 274 -5.96 -24.23 2.24
C GLY A 274 -7.20 -23.35 2.45
N ARG A 275 -8.35 -23.83 1.95
CA ARG A 275 -9.61 -23.07 1.88
C ARG A 275 -10.05 -22.44 3.21
N PRO A 276 -10.01 -23.14 4.36
CA PRO A 276 -10.43 -22.54 5.62
C PRO A 276 -9.56 -21.35 6.04
N ALA A 277 -8.23 -21.48 5.90
CA ALA A 277 -7.29 -20.41 6.20
C ALA A 277 -7.46 -19.25 5.21
N ALA A 278 -7.56 -19.56 3.92
CA ALA A 278 -7.80 -18.58 2.87
C ALA A 278 -9.07 -17.75 3.13
N MET A 279 -10.19 -18.40 3.46
CA MET A 279 -11.44 -17.72 3.80
C MET A 279 -11.32 -16.86 5.06
N ARG A 280 -10.68 -17.36 6.12
CA ARG A 280 -10.46 -16.58 7.34
C ARG A 280 -9.64 -15.32 7.06
N HIS A 281 -8.57 -15.43 6.28
CA HIS A 281 -7.75 -14.28 5.88
C HIS A 281 -8.60 -13.28 5.08
N LEU A 282 -9.35 -13.77 4.07
CA LEU A 282 -10.21 -12.95 3.24
C LEU A 282 -11.25 -12.18 4.05
N LEU A 283 -11.90 -12.81 5.04
CA LEU A 283 -12.84 -12.14 5.94
C LEU A 283 -12.17 -11.03 6.76
N GLY A 284 -10.94 -11.25 7.23
CA GLY A 284 -10.16 -10.23 7.93
C GLY A 284 -9.81 -9.03 7.03
N LEU A 285 -9.42 -9.30 5.78
CA LEU A 285 -9.15 -8.25 4.78
C LEU A 285 -10.41 -7.45 4.44
N LEU A 286 -11.54 -8.15 4.22
CA LEU A 286 -12.83 -7.52 3.95
C LEU A 286 -13.32 -6.68 5.12
N ALA A 287 -13.10 -7.11 6.37
CA ALA A 287 -13.48 -6.32 7.53
C ALA A 287 -12.82 -4.93 7.54
N VAL A 288 -11.52 -4.85 7.23
CA VAL A 288 -10.80 -3.58 7.13
C VAL A 288 -11.35 -2.72 5.99
N LEU A 289 -11.62 -3.30 4.83
CA LEU A 289 -12.18 -2.59 3.67
C LEU A 289 -13.59 -2.05 3.94
N VAL A 290 -14.46 -2.86 4.54
CA VAL A 290 -15.84 -2.47 4.88
C VAL A 290 -15.85 -1.39 5.97
N LEU A 291 -15.06 -1.55 7.03
CA LEU A 291 -14.95 -0.53 8.07
C LEU A 291 -14.36 0.78 7.54
N GLY A 292 -13.39 0.72 6.62
CA GLY A 292 -12.88 1.88 5.90
C GLY A 292 -13.95 2.57 5.07
N ALA A 293 -14.75 1.82 4.33
CA ALA A 293 -15.88 2.36 3.56
C ALA A 293 -16.95 3.00 4.46
N LEU A 294 -17.24 2.40 5.61
CA LEU A 294 -18.14 2.97 6.62
C LEU A 294 -17.58 4.28 7.20
N LEU A 295 -16.28 4.34 7.47
CA LEU A 295 -15.61 5.55 7.93
C LEU A 295 -15.73 6.68 6.87
N LEU A 296 -15.46 6.38 5.60
CA LEU A 296 -15.64 7.36 4.52
C LEU A 296 -17.10 7.80 4.36
N HIS A 297 -18.06 6.89 4.53
CA HIS A 297 -19.48 7.24 4.50
C HIS A 297 -19.87 8.15 5.66
N GLN A 298 -19.38 7.90 6.88
CA GLN A 298 -19.62 8.77 8.02
C GLN A 298 -18.97 10.15 7.89
N ALA A 299 -17.84 10.24 7.20
CA ALA A 299 -17.15 11.49 6.93
C ALA A 299 -17.80 12.32 5.80
N ASP A 300 -18.86 11.82 5.16
CA ASP A 300 -19.62 12.56 4.16
C ASP A 300 -20.26 13.83 4.77
N GLY A 301 -20.15 14.94 4.05
CA GLY A 301 -20.63 16.26 4.47
C GLY A 301 -19.90 16.89 5.67
N CYS A 302 -18.79 16.31 6.13
CA CYS A 302 -17.97 16.87 7.21
C CYS A 302 -17.02 17.94 6.68
N ASP A 303 -16.34 18.65 7.58
CA ASP A 303 -15.30 19.59 7.18
C ASP A 303 -14.10 18.89 6.53
N ALA A 304 -13.30 19.68 5.82
CA ALA A 304 -12.17 19.18 5.05
C ALA A 304 -11.13 18.43 5.87
N LEU A 305 -10.86 18.87 7.10
CA LEU A 305 -9.86 18.25 7.95
C LEU A 305 -10.36 16.85 8.35
N TYR A 306 -11.61 16.75 8.82
CA TYR A 306 -12.21 15.47 9.16
C TYR A 306 -12.23 14.52 7.96
N ALA A 307 -12.65 15.00 6.78
CA ALA A 307 -12.68 14.22 5.55
C ALA A 307 -11.29 13.67 5.16
N ARG A 308 -10.25 14.53 5.19
CA ARG A 308 -8.87 14.14 4.90
C ARG A 308 -8.29 13.19 5.93
N LEU A 309 -8.59 13.38 7.21
CA LEU A 309 -8.17 12.47 8.28
C LEU A 309 -8.84 11.11 8.15
N ALA A 310 -10.15 11.05 7.91
CA ALA A 310 -10.88 9.81 7.69
C ALA A 310 -10.29 9.01 6.51
N PHE A 311 -10.03 9.69 5.39
CA PHE A 311 -9.37 9.09 4.23
C PHE A 311 -7.97 8.58 4.53
N SER A 312 -7.17 9.37 5.25
CA SER A 312 -5.79 9.01 5.60
C SER A 312 -5.73 7.87 6.61
N VAL A 313 -6.61 7.86 7.62
CA VAL A 313 -6.75 6.78 8.61
C VAL A 313 -7.03 5.46 7.91
N PHE A 314 -7.99 5.45 6.97
CA PHE A 314 -8.27 4.25 6.18
C PHE A 314 -7.02 3.80 5.40
N GLY A 315 -6.30 4.73 4.78
CA GLY A 315 -5.10 4.42 4.01
C GLY A 315 -3.95 3.83 4.80
N PHE A 316 -3.59 4.43 5.93
CA PHE A 316 -2.52 3.90 6.78
C PHE A 316 -2.87 2.53 7.37
N LEU A 317 -4.14 2.31 7.73
CA LEU A 317 -4.58 1.01 8.27
C LEU A 317 -4.64 -0.08 7.20
N TYR A 318 -5.02 0.28 5.97
CA TYR A 318 -4.88 -0.59 4.82
C TYR A 318 -3.40 -0.93 4.55
N ALA A 319 -2.50 0.07 4.55
CA ALA A 319 -1.08 -0.15 4.34
C ALA A 319 -0.45 -1.01 5.45
N LEU A 320 -0.87 -0.84 6.71
CA LEU A 320 -0.45 -1.69 7.82
C LEU A 320 -0.88 -3.15 7.62
N MET A 321 -2.12 -3.37 7.19
CA MET A 321 -2.64 -4.70 6.86
C MET A 321 -1.88 -5.33 5.70
N ALA A 322 -1.66 -4.59 4.62
CA ALA A 322 -0.88 -5.01 3.45
C ALA A 322 0.55 -5.41 3.83
N THR A 323 1.25 -4.55 4.58
CA THR A 323 2.64 -4.79 5.02
C THR A 323 2.74 -6.06 5.86
N ARG A 324 1.78 -6.29 6.77
CA ARG A 324 1.74 -7.52 7.57
C ARG A 324 1.52 -8.76 6.73
N LEU A 325 0.66 -8.69 5.71
CA LEU A 325 0.43 -9.78 4.77
C LEU A 325 1.69 -10.14 3.98
N ILE A 326 2.37 -9.12 3.44
CA ILE A 326 3.64 -9.26 2.73
C ILE A 326 4.70 -9.89 3.64
N ILE A 327 4.88 -9.38 4.86
CA ILE A 327 5.83 -9.92 5.83
C ILE A 327 5.53 -11.38 6.17
N SER A 328 4.27 -11.73 6.51
CA SER A 328 3.91 -13.12 6.83
C SER A 328 4.21 -14.06 5.66
N HIS A 329 3.95 -13.62 4.42
CA HIS A 329 4.30 -14.40 3.23
C HIS A 329 5.82 -14.62 3.13
N MET A 330 6.61 -13.56 3.22
CA MET A 330 8.05 -13.60 3.02
C MET A 330 8.78 -14.35 4.15
N CYS A 331 8.31 -14.21 5.39
CA CYS A 331 8.80 -14.97 6.54
C CYS A 331 8.34 -16.43 6.53
N LYS A 332 7.38 -16.78 5.66
CA LYS A 332 6.75 -18.11 5.59
C LYS A 332 6.03 -18.51 6.87
N GLU A 333 5.36 -17.54 7.48
CA GLU A 333 4.69 -17.67 8.76
C GLU A 333 3.17 -17.51 8.65
N PRO A 334 2.41 -17.92 9.68
CA PRO A 334 0.99 -17.64 9.80
C PRO A 334 0.66 -16.16 9.57
N LEU A 335 -0.41 -15.88 8.84
CA LEU A 335 -0.98 -14.54 8.75
C LEU A 335 -1.83 -14.25 9.99
N PRO A 336 -1.43 -13.34 10.89
CA PRO A 336 -2.32 -12.89 11.95
C PRO A 336 -3.50 -12.12 11.36
N LEU A 337 -4.67 -12.28 11.96
CA LEU A 337 -5.82 -11.44 11.64
C LEU A 337 -5.47 -9.96 11.91
N PRO A 338 -5.96 -9.01 11.08
CA PRO A 338 -5.63 -7.60 11.20
C PRO A 338 -6.39 -6.91 12.35
N TRP A 339 -6.30 -7.46 13.57
CA TRP A 339 -7.02 -6.96 14.74
C TRP A 339 -6.71 -5.50 15.05
N LEU A 340 -5.46 -5.07 14.94
CA LEU A 340 -5.10 -3.67 15.20
C LEU A 340 -5.74 -2.71 14.18
N PRO A 341 -5.64 -2.92 12.85
CA PRO A 341 -6.44 -2.17 11.88
C PRO A 341 -7.94 -2.19 12.14
N ILE A 342 -8.52 -3.36 12.45
CA ILE A 342 -9.95 -3.49 12.73
C ILE A 342 -10.34 -2.65 13.96
N LEU A 343 -9.61 -2.78 15.07
CA LEU A 343 -9.90 -2.07 16.32
C LEU A 343 -9.77 -0.56 16.16
N LEU A 344 -8.76 -0.08 15.43
CA LEU A 344 -8.57 1.35 15.19
C LEU A 344 -9.64 1.91 14.24
N LEU A 345 -10.08 1.15 13.23
CA LEU A 345 -11.22 1.56 12.40
C LEU A 345 -12.54 1.54 13.18
N VAL A 346 -12.78 0.53 14.02
CA VAL A 346 -13.95 0.52 14.91
C VAL A 346 -13.92 1.73 15.85
N ALA A 347 -12.76 2.08 16.40
CA ALA A 347 -12.61 3.27 17.23
C ALA A 347 -12.90 4.56 16.44
N ALA A 348 -12.41 4.68 15.20
CA ALA A 348 -12.70 5.82 14.32
C ALA A 348 -14.20 5.94 14.02
N VAL A 349 -14.84 4.83 13.62
CA VAL A 349 -16.26 4.76 13.28
C VAL A 349 -17.14 5.05 14.51
N SER A 350 -16.75 4.55 15.68
CA SER A 350 -17.46 4.81 16.94
C SER A 350 -17.28 6.26 17.38
N GLY A 351 -16.08 6.83 17.22
CA GLY A 351 -15.81 8.25 17.47
C GLY A 351 -16.66 9.17 16.59
N GLY A 352 -16.83 8.82 15.31
CA GLY A 352 -17.73 9.53 14.39
C GLY A 352 -19.19 9.59 14.86
N MET A 353 -19.66 8.60 15.63
CA MET A 353 -21.00 8.61 16.23
C MET A 353 -21.14 9.60 17.40
N LEU A 354 -20.03 10.13 17.92
CA LEU A 354 -20.00 11.10 19.02
C LEU A 354 -19.89 12.56 18.52
N ARG A 355 -19.94 12.80 17.20
CA ARG A 355 -19.93 14.18 16.67
C ARG A 355 -21.10 15.01 17.19
N GLY A 356 -20.86 16.30 17.35
CA GLY A 356 -21.79 17.25 17.98
C GLY A 356 -21.86 17.14 19.50
N THR A 357 -21.16 16.19 20.14
CA THR A 357 -21.08 16.13 21.61
C THR A 357 -19.99 17.06 22.13
N ALA A 358 -20.38 17.98 23.02
CA ALA A 358 -19.47 18.98 23.55
C ALA A 358 -18.42 18.34 24.48
N VAL A 359 -17.15 18.76 24.32
CA VAL A 359 -16.03 18.34 25.16
C VAL A 359 -15.37 19.56 25.78
N PRO A 360 -15.05 19.57 27.09
CA PRO A 360 -14.35 20.67 27.71
C PRO A 360 -12.87 20.68 27.28
N LEU A 361 -12.57 21.40 26.20
CA LEU A 361 -11.22 21.58 25.69
C LEU A 361 -10.70 23.01 25.91
N PRO A 362 -9.39 23.18 26.13
CA PRO A 362 -8.72 24.46 25.98
C PRO A 362 -9.03 25.08 24.59
N SER A 363 -9.19 26.40 24.54
CA SER A 363 -9.60 27.12 23.31
C SER A 363 -8.70 26.85 22.10
N PHE A 364 -7.41 26.63 22.31
CA PHE A 364 -6.47 26.31 21.23
C PHE A 364 -6.69 24.91 20.63
N LEU A 365 -7.24 23.95 21.38
CA LEU A 365 -7.61 22.63 20.86
C LEU A 365 -9.01 22.63 20.26
N ALA A 366 -9.95 23.36 20.87
CA ALA A 366 -11.32 23.48 20.38
C ALA A 366 -11.41 24.08 18.96
N ALA A 367 -10.42 24.88 18.55
CA ALA A 367 -10.35 25.42 17.19
C ALA A 367 -10.08 24.36 16.11
N TRP A 368 -9.48 23.21 16.47
CA TRP A 368 -9.13 22.13 15.55
C TRP A 368 -9.97 20.87 15.75
N ALA A 369 -10.52 20.68 16.94
CA ALA A 369 -11.37 19.56 17.30
C ALA A 369 -12.52 20.06 18.19
N PRO A 370 -13.57 20.67 17.60
CA PRO A 370 -14.63 21.34 18.36
C PRO A 370 -15.52 20.36 19.14
N ASP A 371 -15.64 19.11 18.70
CA ASP A 371 -16.47 18.09 19.35
C ASP A 371 -15.74 16.76 19.64
N ALA A 372 -16.39 15.85 20.37
CA ALA A 372 -15.77 14.58 20.75
C ALA A 372 -15.40 13.69 19.55
N GLY A 373 -16.15 13.78 18.46
CA GLY A 373 -15.87 13.01 17.25
C GLY A 373 -14.62 13.50 16.54
N ASP A 374 -14.39 14.81 16.49
CA ASP A 374 -13.15 15.38 15.96
C ASP A 374 -11.94 15.01 16.82
N VAL A 375 -12.09 15.09 18.14
CA VAL A 375 -11.04 14.66 19.08
C VAL A 375 -10.70 13.19 18.87
N ALA A 376 -11.71 12.32 18.78
CA ALA A 376 -11.52 10.90 18.52
C ALA A 376 -10.82 10.67 17.18
N MET A 377 -11.20 11.40 16.13
CA MET A 377 -10.57 11.28 14.81
C MET A 377 -9.09 11.67 14.86
N VAL A 378 -8.74 12.79 15.49
CA VAL A 378 -7.34 13.24 15.64
C VAL A 378 -6.52 12.24 16.46
N LEU A 379 -7.08 11.71 17.56
CA LEU A 379 -6.41 10.71 18.38
C LEU A 379 -6.16 9.41 17.61
N VAL A 380 -7.17 8.91 16.87
CA VAL A 380 -7.02 7.71 16.05
C VAL A 380 -6.02 7.95 14.93
N ALA A 381 -6.09 9.08 14.21
CA ALA A 381 -5.13 9.42 13.16
C ALA A 381 -3.70 9.45 13.70
N THR A 382 -3.49 10.08 14.85
CA THR A 382 -2.19 10.14 15.52
C THR A 382 -1.70 8.73 15.91
N ALA A 383 -2.57 7.92 16.51
CA ALA A 383 -2.24 6.55 16.89
C ALA A 383 -1.89 5.69 15.69
N VAL A 384 -2.65 5.80 14.59
CA VAL A 384 -2.45 5.07 13.34
C VAL A 384 -1.09 5.39 12.74
N VAL A 385 -0.75 6.68 12.59
CA VAL A 385 0.56 7.12 12.05
C VAL A 385 1.69 6.64 12.96
N GLY A 386 1.54 6.77 14.28
CA GLY A 386 2.52 6.30 15.26
C GLY A 386 2.74 4.78 15.19
N CYS A 387 1.66 4.00 15.22
CA CYS A 387 1.72 2.54 15.14
C CYS A 387 2.34 2.05 13.83
N TYR A 388 1.94 2.63 12.69
CA TYR A 388 2.50 2.27 11.39
C TYR A 388 4.00 2.61 11.33
N SER A 389 4.38 3.82 11.75
CA SER A 389 5.77 4.29 11.74
C SER A 389 6.67 3.43 12.62
N VAL A 390 6.25 3.15 13.86
CA VAL A 390 7.00 2.27 14.76
C VAL A 390 7.13 0.87 14.18
N TYR A 391 6.05 0.31 13.62
CA TYR A 391 6.10 -1.01 13.01
C TYR A 391 7.06 -1.08 11.82
N ILE A 392 6.90 -0.18 10.83
CA ILE A 392 7.68 -0.24 9.58
C ILE A 392 9.17 0.04 9.84
N LEU A 393 9.49 1.04 10.67
CA LEU A 393 10.88 1.38 10.99
C LEU A 393 11.56 0.25 11.75
N SER A 394 10.87 -0.35 12.73
CA SER A 394 11.38 -1.48 13.49
C SER A 394 11.67 -2.70 12.61
N ILE A 395 10.75 -3.09 11.71
CA ILE A 395 10.98 -4.26 10.86
C ILE A 395 12.09 -4.01 9.83
N ILE A 396 12.17 -2.81 9.25
CA ILE A 396 13.25 -2.45 8.32
C ILE A 396 14.60 -2.55 9.03
N GLU A 397 14.71 -2.02 10.25
CA GLU A 397 15.94 -2.10 11.04
C GLU A 397 16.31 -3.55 11.39
N GLN A 398 15.35 -4.37 11.84
CA GLN A 398 15.57 -5.78 12.15
C GLN A 398 16.05 -6.57 10.93
N ILE A 399 15.43 -6.36 9.77
CA ILE A 399 15.80 -7.03 8.52
C ILE A 399 17.18 -6.55 8.06
N CYS A 400 17.47 -5.25 8.11
CA CYS A 400 18.78 -4.69 7.79
C CYS A 400 19.87 -5.29 8.68
N GLY A 401 19.65 -5.31 10.00
CA GLY A 401 20.57 -5.86 10.98
C GLY A 401 20.81 -7.36 10.80
N PHE A 402 19.77 -8.12 10.46
CA PHE A 402 19.85 -9.55 10.26
C PHE A 402 20.53 -9.95 8.93
N LEU A 403 20.21 -9.26 7.84
CA LEU A 403 20.80 -9.52 6.52
C LEU A 403 22.16 -8.84 6.33
N GLY A 404 22.54 -7.90 7.21
CA GLY A 404 23.78 -7.13 7.08
C GLY A 404 23.73 -6.14 5.90
N ILE A 405 22.55 -5.63 5.57
CA ILE A 405 22.33 -4.69 4.46
C ILE A 405 21.91 -3.31 4.95
N ARG A 406 22.05 -2.30 4.10
CA ARG A 406 21.56 -0.95 4.36
C ARG A 406 20.32 -0.69 3.52
N VAL A 407 19.35 0.04 4.07
CA VAL A 407 18.05 0.30 3.39
C VAL A 407 18.20 1.26 2.21
N LEU A 408 18.83 2.42 2.39
CA LEU A 408 18.88 3.49 1.36
C LEU A 408 20.26 3.66 0.70
N THR A 409 21.21 2.76 0.98
CA THR A 409 22.54 2.77 0.37
C THR A 409 22.97 1.35 0.04
N ILE A 410 23.79 1.16 -0.99
CA ILE A 410 24.28 -0.18 -1.35
C ILE A 410 25.39 -0.60 -0.39
N THR A 411 25.25 -1.77 0.24
CA THR A 411 26.31 -2.33 1.09
C THR A 411 27.55 -2.67 0.25
N PRO A 412 28.76 -2.24 0.64
CA PRO A 412 29.97 -2.55 -0.11
C PRO A 412 30.19 -4.07 -0.11
N ARG A 413 30.43 -4.65 -1.29
CA ARG A 413 30.85 -6.04 -1.37
C ARG A 413 32.28 -6.15 -0.85
N PRO A 414 32.62 -7.15 -0.02
CA PRO A 414 34.01 -7.42 0.26
C PRO A 414 34.74 -7.70 -1.06
N PRO A 415 36.01 -7.25 -1.22
CA PRO A 415 36.77 -7.52 -2.42
C PRO A 415 36.77 -9.03 -2.68
N ARG A 416 36.43 -9.44 -3.91
CA ARG A 416 36.54 -10.84 -4.34
C ARG A 416 38.00 -11.25 -4.13
N LYS A 417 38.22 -12.21 -3.23
CA LYS A 417 39.52 -12.83 -3.04
C LYS A 417 39.87 -13.72 -4.22
#